data_AF-A0A355YGK8-F1
#
_entry.id   AF-A0A355YGK8-F1
#
_cell.length_a   1.000
_cell.length_b   1.000
_cell.length_c   1.000
_cell.angle_alpha   90.00
_cell.angle_beta   90.00
_cell.angle_gamma   90.00
#
_symmetry.space_group_name_H-M   'P 1'
#
loop_
_entity.id
_entity.type
_entity.pdbx_description
1 polymer ?
#
loop_
_entity_poly.entity_id
_entity_poly.type
_entity_poly.pdbx_seq_one_letter_code
_entity_poly.pdbx_strand_id
1 'polypeptide(L)'
;MAVKIDKKIKGYSVITADDKAREAAAAAPAAQARDDAQDSNIVHMHERIERPDVLIGSTYKIKSPLVEHAFYVTINDIVLNAGTEHELRRPFEIFINSKSMEHFQWIVALTRIMSAVFRKGGDVTFIVDEMKAVFDPKGGYFKAGGVYMPSLVAELGSIVEDHMKSIGLLHDPEMSAHQRALIAEKRKQFEERSKKNTDAVAAAPAKREEDVEVTGEGTSFPPSATMCHKCSTKALVIMDGCQTCLNCGYSKCG
;
A
#
# COMPACT_ATOMS: atom_id res chain seq x y z
N MET A 1 32.86 -41.84 -30.62
CA MET A 1 32.09 -42.40 -31.75
C MET A 1 32.77 -41.95 -33.04
N ALA A 2 33.19 -42.87 -33.90
CA ALA A 2 33.88 -42.54 -35.15
C ALA A 2 32.84 -42.31 -36.26
N VAL A 3 32.77 -41.08 -36.79
CA VAL A 3 31.87 -40.73 -37.90
C VAL A 3 32.56 -41.09 -39.21
N LYS A 4 32.00 -42.04 -39.97
CA LYS A 4 32.43 -42.32 -41.35
C LYS A 4 31.75 -41.35 -42.31
N ILE A 5 32.56 -40.72 -43.17
CA ILE A 5 32.10 -39.73 -44.16
C ILE A 5 32.31 -40.35 -45.55
N ASP A 6 31.20 -40.76 -46.19
CA ASP A 6 31.24 -41.46 -47.49
C ASP A 6 31.24 -40.50 -48.71
N LYS A 7 31.30 -39.19 -48.50
CA LYS A 7 31.34 -38.17 -49.56
C LYS A 7 32.63 -37.36 -49.51
N LYS A 8 33.21 -37.04 -50.68
CA LYS A 8 34.44 -36.22 -50.77
C LYS A 8 34.18 -34.82 -50.19
N ILE A 9 34.89 -34.48 -49.12
CA ILE A 9 34.88 -33.15 -48.51
C ILE A 9 35.58 -32.18 -49.46
N LYS A 10 34.83 -31.22 -50.02
CA LYS A 10 35.34 -30.23 -50.99
C LYS A 10 35.83 -28.92 -50.35
N GLY A 11 35.79 -28.82 -49.03
CA GLY A 11 36.30 -27.68 -48.27
C GLY A 11 36.08 -27.90 -46.78
N TYR A 12 37.01 -27.40 -45.96
CA TYR A 12 36.87 -27.35 -44.51
C TYR A 12 37.28 -25.95 -44.03
N SER A 13 36.59 -25.46 -43.00
CA SER A 13 36.96 -24.21 -42.31
C SER A 13 37.01 -24.50 -40.82
N VAL A 14 38.06 -24.01 -40.16
CA VAL A 14 38.23 -24.14 -38.71
C VAL A 14 37.62 -22.90 -38.07
N ILE A 15 36.64 -23.11 -37.19
CA ILE A 15 35.99 -22.02 -36.45
C ILE A 15 37.04 -21.37 -35.56
N THR A 16 37.30 -20.08 -35.79
CA THR A 16 38.25 -19.30 -34.99
C THR A 16 37.56 -18.69 -33.77
N ALA A 17 38.34 -18.22 -32.79
CA ALA A 17 37.79 -17.53 -31.62
C ALA A 17 37.01 -16.27 -32.02
N ASP A 18 37.39 -15.62 -33.12
CA ASP A 18 36.70 -14.44 -33.67
C ASP A 18 35.36 -14.80 -34.33
N ASP A 19 35.20 -16.00 -34.89
CA ASP A 19 33.91 -16.48 -35.41
C ASP A 19 32.92 -16.77 -34.28
N LYS A 20 33.41 -17.35 -33.16
CA LYS A 20 32.61 -17.50 -31.93
C LYS A 20 32.24 -16.15 -31.32
N ALA A 21 33.13 -15.17 -31.41
CA ALA A 21 32.84 -13.81 -30.93
C ALA A 21 31.81 -13.10 -31.81
N ARG A 22 31.80 -13.33 -33.13
CA ARG A 22 30.78 -12.80 -34.06
C ARG A 22 29.42 -13.48 -33.89
N GLU A 23 29.37 -14.79 -33.64
CA GLU A 23 28.11 -15.49 -33.31
C GLU A 23 27.58 -15.08 -31.92
N ALA A 24 28.45 -14.89 -30.92
CA ALA A 24 28.06 -14.39 -29.60
C ALA A 24 27.58 -12.91 -29.64
N ALA A 25 28.15 -12.08 -30.52
CA ALA A 25 27.71 -10.71 -30.75
C ALA A 25 26.41 -10.62 -31.57
N ALA A 26 26.13 -11.61 -32.43
CA ALA A 26 24.86 -11.75 -33.15
C ALA A 26 23.76 -12.44 -32.31
N ALA A 27 24.11 -13.05 -31.18
CA ALA A 27 23.21 -13.72 -30.24
C ALA A 27 22.99 -12.91 -28.93
N ALA A 28 23.22 -11.60 -28.95
CA ALA A 28 22.69 -10.73 -27.90
C ALA A 28 21.15 -10.74 -28.02
N PRO A 29 20.40 -11.18 -26.99
CA PRO A 29 18.95 -11.08 -27.04
C PRO A 29 18.60 -9.59 -26.95
N ALA A 30 18.28 -8.98 -28.10
CA ALA A 30 17.23 -7.98 -28.10
C ALA A 30 16.07 -8.63 -27.35
N ALA A 31 15.67 -8.03 -26.22
CA ALA A 31 14.49 -8.41 -25.50
C ALA A 31 13.29 -8.25 -26.45
N GLN A 32 13.07 -9.29 -27.25
CA GLN A 32 11.85 -9.54 -27.97
C GLN A 32 10.83 -9.79 -26.87
N ALA A 33 10.13 -8.71 -26.50
CA ALA A 33 8.77 -8.83 -26.03
C ALA A 33 8.12 -9.86 -26.93
N ARG A 34 7.78 -11.00 -26.33
CA ARG A 34 6.98 -12.02 -26.97
C ARG A 34 5.59 -11.40 -27.07
N ASP A 35 5.37 -10.64 -28.13
CA ASP A 35 4.03 -10.20 -28.54
C ASP A 35 3.32 -11.42 -29.14
N ASP A 36 3.02 -12.39 -28.28
CA ASP A 36 1.93 -13.35 -28.48
C ASP A 36 0.66 -12.78 -27.84
N ALA A 37 0.26 -11.59 -28.30
CA ALA A 37 -1.03 -10.97 -27.98
C ALA A 37 -1.71 -10.54 -29.29
N GLN A 38 -2.05 -11.54 -30.11
CA GLN A 38 -3.10 -11.40 -31.13
C GLN A 38 -4.50 -11.63 -30.56
N ASP A 39 -4.71 -11.35 -29.26
CA ASP A 39 -6.01 -11.33 -28.64
C ASP A 39 -6.21 -10.06 -27.79
N SER A 40 -7.28 -9.34 -28.13
CA SER A 40 -7.98 -8.29 -27.37
C SER A 40 -7.46 -6.85 -27.45
N ASN A 41 -8.37 -5.93 -27.82
CA ASN A 41 -8.26 -4.46 -27.73
C ASN A 41 -8.16 -3.97 -26.26
N ILE A 42 -7.37 -4.61 -25.40
CA ILE A 42 -7.18 -4.23 -24.00
C ILE A 42 -6.07 -3.18 -23.94
N VAL A 43 -6.45 -1.95 -23.63
CA VAL A 43 -5.54 -0.85 -23.32
C VAL A 43 -4.99 -1.05 -21.90
N HIS A 44 -3.68 -1.21 -21.82
CA HIS A 44 -2.93 -1.19 -20.57
C HIS A 44 -2.33 0.18 -20.31
N MET A 45 -2.20 0.55 -19.03
CA MET A 45 -1.52 1.79 -18.65
C MET A 45 -0.08 1.82 -19.17
N HIS A 46 0.28 2.85 -19.93
CA HIS A 46 1.63 3.10 -20.42
C HIS A 46 1.86 4.59 -20.72
N GLU A 47 3.12 5.01 -20.83
CA GLU A 47 3.51 6.43 -20.99
C GLU A 47 2.88 7.16 -22.18
N ARG A 48 2.45 6.43 -23.23
CA ARG A 48 1.82 7.00 -24.43
C ARG A 48 0.31 7.24 -24.30
N ILE A 49 -0.33 6.90 -23.18
CA ILE A 49 -1.75 7.20 -22.99
C ILE A 49 -1.92 8.71 -22.87
N GLU A 50 -2.74 9.30 -23.72
CA GLU A 50 -3.08 10.72 -23.64
C GLU A 50 -3.95 10.98 -22.42
N ARG A 51 -3.70 12.11 -21.76
CA ARG A 51 -4.48 12.55 -20.60
C ARG A 51 -5.89 12.94 -21.07
N PRO A 52 -6.97 12.32 -20.55
CA PRO A 52 -8.33 12.75 -20.84
C PRO A 52 -8.63 14.19 -20.40
N ASP A 53 -9.64 14.81 -21.02
CA ASP A 53 -10.10 16.16 -20.66
C ASP A 53 -10.65 16.22 -19.23
N VAL A 54 -11.33 15.15 -18.80
CA VAL A 54 -11.96 15.03 -17.48
C VAL A 54 -11.42 13.79 -16.77
N LEU A 55 -11.00 13.99 -15.52
CA LEU A 55 -10.63 12.91 -14.60
C LEU A 55 -11.51 12.97 -13.36
N ILE A 56 -11.83 11.81 -12.81
CA ILE A 56 -12.56 11.69 -11.55
C ILE A 56 -11.53 11.41 -10.46
N GLY A 57 -11.62 12.11 -9.33
CA GLY A 57 -10.68 11.94 -8.24
C GLY A 57 -11.29 12.09 -6.86
N SER A 58 -10.50 11.70 -5.88
CA SER A 58 -10.84 11.76 -4.45
C SER A 58 -9.83 12.64 -3.73
N THR A 59 -10.32 13.55 -2.87
CA THR A 59 -9.47 14.40 -2.03
C THR A 59 -9.50 13.94 -0.58
N TYR A 60 -8.33 13.62 -0.05
CA TYR A 60 -8.08 13.19 1.32
C TYR A 60 -7.45 14.33 2.12
N LYS A 61 -7.76 14.39 3.42
CA LYS A 61 -7.24 15.42 4.33
C LYS A 61 -6.36 14.77 5.39
N ILE A 62 -5.13 15.23 5.50
CA ILE A 62 -4.21 14.87 6.58
C ILE A 62 -4.17 16.03 7.58
N LYS A 63 -4.39 15.71 8.85
CA LYS A 63 -4.19 16.64 9.97
C LYS A 63 -3.23 15.97 10.96
N SER A 64 -1.95 16.33 10.86
CA SER A 64 -0.91 15.84 11.76
C SER A 64 -0.65 16.85 12.88
N PRO A 65 -0.36 16.41 14.12
CA PRO A 65 0.11 17.28 15.19
C PRO A 65 1.54 17.80 14.96
N LEU A 66 2.29 17.24 14.01
CA LEU A 66 3.67 17.66 13.71
C LEU A 66 3.74 18.92 12.84
N VAL A 67 2.63 19.29 12.19
CA VAL A 67 2.58 20.36 11.19
C VAL A 67 1.42 21.30 11.50
N GLU A 68 1.64 22.59 11.35
CA GLU A 68 0.62 23.61 11.65
C GLU A 68 -0.57 23.56 10.67
N HIS A 69 -0.30 23.21 9.42
CA HIS A 69 -1.28 23.26 8.34
C HIS A 69 -1.62 21.87 7.80
N ALA A 70 -2.92 21.63 7.59
CA ALA A 70 -3.41 20.40 7.00
C ALA A 70 -2.93 20.25 5.54
N PHE A 71 -2.77 19.01 5.13
CA PHE A 71 -2.47 18.66 3.74
C PHE A 71 -3.74 18.13 3.07
N TYR A 72 -3.90 18.45 1.80
CA TYR A 72 -4.96 17.97 0.93
C TYR A 72 -4.32 17.18 -0.20
N VAL A 73 -4.70 15.91 -0.30
CA VAL A 73 -4.13 14.95 -1.23
C VAL A 73 -5.23 14.55 -2.19
N THR A 74 -5.14 14.95 -3.45
CA THR A 74 -6.11 14.61 -4.48
C THR A 74 -5.49 13.56 -5.38
N ILE A 75 -6.14 12.40 -5.52
CA ILE A 75 -5.74 11.36 -6.45
C ILE A 75 -6.83 11.26 -7.52
N ASN A 76 -6.43 11.49 -8.77
CA ASN A 76 -7.27 11.43 -9.94
C ASN A 76 -7.02 10.12 -10.68
N ASP A 77 -8.08 9.51 -11.17
CA ASP A 77 -8.07 8.21 -11.81
C ASP A 77 -8.40 8.28 -13.29
N ILE A 78 -7.87 7.31 -14.03
CA ILE A 78 -8.28 7.00 -15.38
C ILE A 78 -9.03 5.66 -15.40
N VAL A 79 -10.09 5.61 -16.21
CA VAL A 79 -10.79 4.36 -16.52
C VAL A 79 -10.25 3.84 -17.85
N LEU A 80 -9.63 2.68 -17.81
CA LEU A 80 -9.15 1.96 -19.00
C LEU A 80 -10.23 0.99 -19.46
N ASN A 81 -10.36 0.80 -20.78
CA ASN A 81 -11.29 -0.15 -21.40
C ASN A 81 -12.76 0.01 -20.95
N ALA A 82 -13.20 1.26 -20.81
CA ALA A 82 -14.54 1.60 -20.37
C ALA A 82 -15.61 0.88 -21.21
N GLY A 83 -16.60 0.25 -20.56
CA GLY A 83 -17.67 -0.47 -21.22
C GLY A 83 -17.28 -1.86 -21.76
N THR A 84 -16.11 -2.39 -21.35
CA THR A 84 -15.70 -3.77 -21.66
C THR A 84 -15.55 -4.60 -20.38
N GLU A 85 -15.45 -5.93 -20.51
CA GLU A 85 -15.18 -6.84 -19.37
C GLU A 85 -13.84 -6.57 -18.68
N HIS A 86 -12.94 -5.85 -19.34
CA HIS A 86 -11.60 -5.48 -18.84
C HIS A 86 -11.53 -4.03 -18.35
N GLU A 87 -12.69 -3.43 -18.00
CA GLU A 87 -12.74 -2.11 -17.41
C GLU A 87 -11.92 -2.08 -16.11
N LEU A 88 -10.89 -1.24 -16.09
CA LEU A 88 -9.97 -1.13 -14.96
C LEU A 88 -9.74 0.33 -14.62
N ARG A 89 -9.97 0.67 -13.36
CA ARG A 89 -9.64 2.00 -12.83
C ARG A 89 -8.23 2.00 -12.27
N ARG A 90 -7.42 2.98 -12.67
CA ARG A 90 -6.05 3.14 -12.18
C ARG A 90 -5.78 4.58 -11.76
N PRO A 91 -4.94 4.80 -10.73
CA PRO A 91 -4.51 6.15 -10.39
C PRO A 91 -3.70 6.70 -11.57
N PHE A 92 -3.93 7.96 -11.90
CA PHE A 92 -3.32 8.64 -13.03
C PHE A 92 -2.41 9.79 -12.59
N GLU A 93 -2.89 10.65 -11.68
CA GLU A 93 -2.13 11.76 -11.13
C GLU A 93 -2.48 12.01 -9.67
N ILE A 94 -1.52 12.50 -8.90
CA ILE A 94 -1.69 12.87 -7.50
C ILE A 94 -1.23 14.30 -7.28
N PHE A 95 -2.01 15.07 -6.52
CA PHE A 95 -1.69 16.43 -6.11
C PHE A 95 -1.69 16.53 -4.60
N ILE A 96 -0.61 17.05 -4.04
CA ILE A 96 -0.49 17.31 -2.61
C ILE A 96 -0.42 18.83 -2.43
N ASN A 97 -1.31 19.39 -1.63
CA ASN A 97 -1.37 20.83 -1.36
C ASN A 97 -1.42 21.09 0.14
N SER A 98 -0.72 22.13 0.60
CA SER A 98 -0.74 22.62 1.98
C SER A 98 -0.57 24.13 1.98
N LYS A 99 -1.10 24.79 3.02
CA LYS A 99 -0.80 26.21 3.25
C LYS A 99 0.64 26.44 3.73
N SER A 100 1.32 25.38 4.19
CA SER A 100 2.69 25.48 4.67
C SER A 100 3.69 25.57 3.52
N MET A 101 4.51 26.62 3.54
CA MET A 101 5.64 26.77 2.62
C MET A 101 6.86 25.95 3.03
N GLU A 102 6.94 25.49 4.29
CA GLU A 102 8.06 24.68 4.82
C GLU A 102 8.29 23.41 4.00
N HIS A 103 7.21 22.85 3.47
CA HIS A 103 7.19 21.56 2.83
C HIS A 103 7.09 21.62 1.31
N PHE A 104 7.06 22.83 0.76
CA PHE A 104 6.73 23.07 -0.65
C PHE A 104 7.61 22.29 -1.63
N GLN A 105 8.94 22.28 -1.43
CA GLN A 105 9.88 21.65 -2.37
C GLN A 105 9.67 20.13 -2.48
N TRP A 106 9.57 19.43 -1.34
CA TRP A 106 9.40 17.98 -1.35
C TRP A 106 7.97 17.59 -1.76
N ILE A 107 6.96 18.39 -1.42
CA ILE A 107 5.58 18.22 -1.90
C ILE A 107 5.54 18.25 -3.43
N VAL A 108 6.17 19.25 -4.05
CA VAL A 108 6.23 19.38 -5.51
C VAL A 108 7.00 18.21 -6.12
N ALA A 109 8.12 17.80 -5.52
CA ALA A 109 8.89 16.66 -5.99
C ALA A 109 8.07 15.35 -5.94
N LEU A 110 7.43 15.04 -4.81
CA LEU A 110 6.59 13.84 -4.65
C LEU A 110 5.41 13.85 -5.62
N THR A 111 4.67 14.96 -5.71
CA THR A 111 3.56 15.15 -6.66
C THR A 111 3.98 14.81 -8.09
N ARG A 112 5.14 15.31 -8.54
CA ARG A 112 5.66 15.07 -9.90
C ARG A 112 6.10 13.63 -10.11
N ILE A 113 6.87 13.08 -9.17
CA ILE A 113 7.44 11.73 -9.29
C ILE A 113 6.32 10.69 -9.22
N MET A 114 5.42 10.78 -8.25
CA MET A 114 4.32 9.83 -8.10
C MET A 114 3.37 9.87 -9.30
N SER A 115 3.01 11.06 -9.79
CA SER A 115 2.19 11.19 -11.00
C SER A 115 2.91 10.65 -12.25
N ALA A 116 4.26 10.68 -12.29
CA ALA A 116 5.02 10.06 -13.36
C ALA A 116 5.00 8.52 -13.25
N VAL A 117 5.15 7.98 -12.03
CA VAL A 117 5.03 6.54 -11.76
C VAL A 117 3.66 6.01 -12.17
N PHE A 118 2.58 6.72 -11.78
CA PHE A 118 1.21 6.35 -12.16
C PHE A 118 1.00 6.35 -13.68
N ARG A 119 1.49 7.36 -14.38
CA ARG A 119 1.41 7.44 -15.86
C ARG A 119 2.27 6.41 -16.59
N LYS A 120 3.40 6.00 -16.00
CA LYS A 120 4.27 4.99 -16.61
C LYS A 120 3.56 3.63 -16.71
N GLY A 121 2.62 3.36 -15.81
CA GLY A 121 1.89 2.10 -15.77
C GLY A 121 2.74 0.96 -15.21
N GLY A 122 2.40 -0.28 -15.55
CA GLY A 122 2.95 -1.47 -14.89
C GLY A 122 2.40 -1.64 -13.47
N ASP A 123 3.13 -2.35 -12.61
CA ASP A 123 2.77 -2.48 -11.19
C ASP A 123 3.17 -1.20 -10.44
N VAL A 124 2.16 -0.48 -9.96
CA VAL A 124 2.33 0.77 -9.19
C VAL A 124 2.09 0.56 -7.70
N THR A 125 1.66 -0.63 -7.27
CA THR A 125 1.28 -0.85 -5.87
C THR A 125 2.47 -0.83 -4.94
N PHE A 126 3.68 -1.13 -5.44
CA PHE A 126 4.92 -1.05 -4.67
C PHE A 126 5.16 0.32 -4.03
N ILE A 127 4.63 1.41 -4.62
CA ILE A 127 4.81 2.76 -4.08
C ILE A 127 4.21 2.88 -2.67
N VAL A 128 3.17 2.10 -2.36
CA VAL A 128 2.55 2.05 -1.03
C VAL A 128 3.56 1.59 0.02
N ASP A 129 4.26 0.50 -0.26
CA ASP A 129 5.24 -0.08 0.68
C ASP A 129 6.44 0.83 0.85
N GLU A 130 6.97 1.37 -0.26
CA GLU A 130 8.10 2.32 -0.23
C GLU A 130 7.76 3.58 0.57
N MET A 131 6.56 4.14 0.41
CA MET A 131 6.12 5.31 1.17
C MET A 131 5.92 5.01 2.65
N LYS A 132 5.30 3.86 2.98
CA LYS A 132 5.07 3.44 4.37
C LYS A 132 6.37 3.11 5.11
N ALA A 133 7.44 2.76 4.40
CA ALA A 133 8.77 2.53 4.97
C ALA A 133 9.53 3.82 5.33
N VAL A 134 9.10 4.99 4.84
CA VAL A 134 9.74 6.27 5.17
C VAL A 134 9.44 6.68 6.61
N PHE A 135 10.48 6.94 7.40
CA PHE A 135 10.37 7.40 8.78
C PHE A 135 10.89 8.84 8.93
N ASP A 136 10.32 9.59 9.88
CA ASP A 136 10.81 10.91 10.26
C ASP A 136 11.86 10.76 11.38
N PRO A 137 13.08 11.33 11.24
CA PRO A 137 14.08 11.31 12.30
C PRO A 137 13.62 11.95 13.62
N LYS A 138 12.65 12.87 13.58
CA LYS A 138 12.04 13.48 14.77
C LYS A 138 11.02 12.56 15.45
N GLY A 139 10.76 11.39 14.87
CA GLY A 139 9.75 10.44 15.32
C GLY A 139 8.42 10.63 14.60
N GLY A 140 7.58 9.60 14.70
CA GLY A 140 6.22 9.61 14.15
C GLY A 140 5.20 10.27 15.07
N TYR A 141 3.93 10.13 14.70
CA TYR A 141 2.80 10.67 15.44
C TYR A 141 1.61 9.70 15.41
N PHE A 142 0.65 9.92 16.30
CA PHE A 142 -0.61 9.19 16.25
C PHE A 142 -1.65 10.01 15.49
N LYS A 143 -2.26 9.42 14.46
CA LYS A 143 -3.44 10.00 13.82
C LYS A 143 -4.68 9.80 14.70
N ALA A 144 -5.75 10.52 14.39
CA ALA A 144 -7.07 10.28 14.97
C ALA A 144 -7.44 8.79 14.81
N GLY A 145 -8.04 8.18 15.84
CA GLY A 145 -8.23 6.73 15.91
C GLY A 145 -7.05 5.93 16.49
N GLY A 146 -5.98 6.59 16.95
CA GLY A 146 -4.92 5.94 17.73
C GLY A 146 -3.97 5.06 16.92
N VAL A 147 -3.89 5.26 15.60
CA VAL A 147 -2.93 4.57 14.73
C VAL A 147 -1.64 5.38 14.64
N TYR A 148 -0.50 4.73 14.91
CA TYR A 148 0.81 5.34 14.77
C TYR A 148 1.24 5.42 13.31
N MET A 149 1.72 6.60 12.92
CA MET A 149 2.30 6.90 11.63
C MET A 149 3.77 7.29 11.82
N PRO A 150 4.73 6.58 11.19
CA PRO A 150 6.16 6.83 11.40
C PRO A 150 6.66 8.12 10.74
N SER A 151 5.92 8.66 9.76
CA SER A 151 6.20 9.95 9.13
C SER A 151 4.95 10.48 8.42
N LEU A 152 4.99 11.73 7.95
CA LEU A 152 3.97 12.28 7.07
C LEU A 152 3.93 11.56 5.71
N VAL A 153 5.07 11.09 5.21
CA VAL A 153 5.16 10.33 3.96
C VAL A 153 4.52 8.95 4.11
N ALA A 154 4.66 8.32 5.27
CA ALA A 154 4.00 7.06 5.54
C ALA A 154 2.47 7.20 5.62
N GLU A 155 1.96 8.30 6.19
CA GLU A 155 0.52 8.58 6.15
C GLU A 155 0.03 8.84 4.71
N LEU A 156 0.82 9.53 3.88
CA LEU A 156 0.54 9.64 2.43
C LEU A 156 0.48 8.26 1.77
N GLY A 157 1.40 7.35 2.12
CA GLY A 157 1.40 5.97 1.65
C GLY A 157 0.12 5.21 2.02
N SER A 158 -0.37 5.37 3.26
CA SER A 158 -1.66 4.83 3.68
C SER A 158 -2.84 5.41 2.89
N ILE A 159 -2.83 6.70 2.57
CA ILE A 159 -3.88 7.29 1.72
C ILE A 159 -3.86 6.71 0.31
N VAL A 160 -2.68 6.53 -0.27
CA VAL A 160 -2.54 5.90 -1.59
C VAL A 160 -3.03 4.46 -1.54
N GLU A 161 -2.70 3.72 -0.48
CA GLU A 161 -3.21 2.36 -0.26
C GLU A 161 -4.74 2.32 -0.19
N ASP A 162 -5.33 3.15 0.67
CA ASP A 162 -6.79 3.24 0.84
C ASP A 162 -7.48 3.61 -0.47
N HIS A 163 -6.87 4.52 -1.24
CA HIS A 163 -7.36 4.90 -2.55
C HIS A 163 -7.28 3.75 -3.56
N MET A 164 -6.14 3.05 -3.65
CA MET A 164 -5.97 1.89 -4.52
C MET A 164 -6.94 0.75 -4.16
N LYS A 165 -7.28 0.58 -2.88
CA LYS A 165 -8.34 -0.35 -2.44
C LYS A 165 -9.71 0.11 -2.90
N SER A 166 -10.01 1.41 -2.75
CA SER A 166 -11.32 1.97 -3.13
C SER A 166 -11.63 1.83 -4.62
N ILE A 167 -10.61 1.81 -5.48
CA ILE A 167 -10.75 1.62 -6.94
C ILE A 167 -10.62 0.15 -7.37
N GLY A 168 -10.46 -0.78 -6.42
CA GLY A 168 -10.33 -2.22 -6.69
C GLY A 168 -8.96 -2.66 -7.23
N LEU A 169 -7.93 -1.79 -7.17
CA LEU A 169 -6.57 -2.13 -7.61
C LEU A 169 -5.84 -2.97 -6.55
N LEU A 170 -6.06 -2.66 -5.27
CA LEU A 170 -5.57 -3.44 -4.14
C LEU A 170 -6.74 -4.12 -3.42
N HIS A 171 -6.49 -5.31 -2.89
CA HIS A 171 -7.45 -6.03 -2.05
C HIS A 171 -6.80 -6.30 -0.70
N ASP A 172 -7.54 -6.05 0.38
CA ASP A 172 -7.06 -6.44 1.70
C ASP A 172 -6.86 -7.95 1.75
N PRO A 173 -5.77 -8.45 2.36
CA PRO A 173 -5.67 -9.86 2.65
C PRO A 173 -6.87 -10.25 3.53
N GLU A 174 -7.74 -11.11 3.02
CA GLU A 174 -8.94 -11.51 3.75
C GLU A 174 -8.55 -12.08 5.12
N MET A 175 -8.99 -11.39 6.17
CA MET A 175 -8.89 -11.92 7.52
C MET A 175 -9.75 -13.17 7.60
N SER A 176 -9.15 -14.32 7.93
CA SER A 176 -9.88 -15.58 8.02
C SER A 176 -11.10 -15.42 8.94
N ALA A 177 -12.21 -16.11 8.63
CA ALA A 177 -13.42 -16.07 9.45
C ALA A 177 -13.12 -16.40 10.93
N HIS A 178 -12.18 -17.32 11.16
CA HIS A 178 -11.66 -17.66 12.48
C HIS A 178 -11.00 -16.46 13.19
N GLN A 179 -10.14 -15.69 12.51
CA GLN A 179 -9.47 -14.55 13.10
C GLN A 179 -10.45 -13.41 13.44
N ARG A 180 -11.46 -13.17 12.60
CA ARG A 180 -12.56 -12.24 12.92
C ARG A 180 -13.37 -12.68 14.14
N ALA A 181 -13.71 -13.97 14.22
CA ALA A 181 -14.41 -14.54 15.37
C ALA A 181 -13.60 -14.38 16.67
N LEU A 182 -12.29 -14.68 16.62
CA LEU A 182 -11.39 -14.53 17.76
C LEU A 182 -11.33 -13.07 18.26
N ILE A 183 -11.23 -12.10 17.36
CA ILE A 183 -11.21 -10.67 17.72
C ILE A 183 -12.53 -10.29 18.41
N ALA A 184 -13.67 -10.71 17.85
CA ALA A 184 -14.99 -10.43 18.42
C ALA A 184 -15.17 -11.07 19.81
N GLU A 185 -14.73 -12.32 19.98
CA GLU A 185 -14.75 -13.01 21.27
C GLU A 185 -13.87 -12.28 22.30
N LYS A 186 -12.64 -11.93 21.91
CA LYS A 186 -11.69 -11.23 22.78
C LYS A 186 -12.18 -9.84 23.20
N ARG A 187 -12.85 -9.12 22.32
CA ARG A 187 -13.52 -7.85 22.66
C ARG A 187 -14.64 -8.05 23.68
N LYS A 188 -15.51 -9.04 23.48
CA LYS A 188 -16.58 -9.38 24.44
C LYS A 188 -16.03 -9.76 25.82
N GLN A 189 -14.99 -10.61 25.85
CA GLN A 189 -14.32 -11.00 27.09
C GLN A 189 -13.75 -9.78 27.85
N PHE A 190 -13.17 -8.83 27.11
CA PHE A 190 -12.66 -7.59 27.69
C PHE A 190 -13.80 -6.74 28.27
N GLU A 191 -14.86 -6.48 27.50
CA GLU A 191 -16.01 -5.69 27.95
C GLU A 191 -16.70 -6.28 29.19
N GLU A 192 -16.85 -7.61 29.25
CA GLU A 192 -17.41 -8.30 30.41
C GLU A 192 -16.53 -8.16 31.66
N ARG A 193 -15.20 -8.21 31.51
CA ARG A 193 -14.26 -7.98 32.63
C ARG A 193 -14.28 -6.53 33.08
N SER A 194 -14.34 -5.58 32.16
CA SER A 194 -14.45 -4.15 32.47
C SER A 194 -15.74 -3.84 33.23
N LYS A 195 -16.85 -4.51 32.91
CA LYS A 195 -18.12 -4.40 33.65
C LYS A 195 -18.06 -5.03 35.03
N LYS A 196 -17.38 -6.17 35.21
CA LYS A 196 -17.21 -6.81 36.54
C LYS A 196 -16.27 -6.05 37.48
N ASN A 197 -15.29 -5.32 36.96
CA ASN A 197 -14.37 -4.52 37.77
C ASN A 197 -14.92 -3.14 38.18
N THR A 198 -16.10 -2.72 37.69
CA THR A 198 -16.72 -1.44 38.07
C THR A 198 -17.49 -1.48 39.38
N ASP A 199 -17.60 -2.65 40.03
CA ASP A 199 -18.13 -2.76 41.41
C ASP A 199 -17.12 -2.35 42.51
N ALA A 200 -15.88 -1.95 42.14
CA ALA A 200 -14.85 -1.51 43.10
C ALA A 200 -14.60 0.01 43.14
N VAL A 201 -15.21 0.82 42.27
CA VAL A 201 -15.20 2.29 42.40
C VAL A 201 -16.49 2.88 41.83
N ALA A 202 -17.44 3.20 42.69
CA ALA A 202 -18.68 3.87 42.31
C ALA A 202 -18.42 5.33 41.92
N ALA A 203 -18.72 5.71 40.67
CA ALA A 203 -19.71 6.76 40.31
C ALA A 203 -19.58 7.24 38.85
N ALA A 204 -20.77 7.43 38.25
CA ALA A 204 -21.17 8.28 37.13
C ALA A 204 -21.14 7.72 35.69
N PRO A 205 -22.30 7.75 34.97
CA PRO A 205 -22.39 7.57 33.54
C PRO A 205 -22.19 8.92 32.85
N ALA A 206 -21.12 9.06 32.08
CA ALA A 206 -20.97 10.10 31.07
C ALA A 206 -19.91 9.63 30.07
N LYS A 207 -20.12 9.91 28.79
CA LYS A 207 -19.10 9.82 27.75
C LYS A 207 -17.80 10.42 28.31
N ARG A 208 -16.76 9.61 28.45
CA ARG A 208 -15.44 10.12 28.84
C ARG A 208 -14.83 10.74 27.59
N GLU A 209 -14.38 11.98 27.69
CA GLU A 209 -13.63 12.72 26.65
C GLU A 209 -12.26 12.09 26.30
N GLU A 210 -11.99 10.86 26.76
CA GLU A 210 -10.75 10.10 26.57
C GLU A 210 -10.96 8.78 25.82
N ASP A 211 -12.16 8.52 25.31
CA ASP A 211 -12.34 7.49 24.29
C ASP A 211 -11.63 7.99 23.02
N VAL A 212 -10.64 7.25 22.51
CA VAL A 212 -10.00 7.57 21.24
C VAL A 212 -11.07 7.49 20.15
N GLU A 213 -11.62 8.64 19.74
CA GLU A 213 -12.63 8.69 18.68
C GLU A 213 -12.03 8.18 17.37
N VAL A 214 -12.76 7.26 16.77
CA VAL A 214 -12.35 6.42 15.65
C VAL A 214 -12.87 6.98 14.35
N THR A 215 -12.02 7.07 13.34
CA THR A 215 -12.44 7.19 11.94
C THR A 215 -12.36 5.83 11.27
N GLY A 216 -13.52 5.31 10.83
CA GLY A 216 -13.70 4.04 10.11
C GLY A 216 -14.09 2.90 11.05
N GLU A 217 -15.34 2.43 10.97
CA GLU A 217 -15.95 1.31 11.73
C GLU A 217 -16.42 1.55 13.19
N GLY A 218 -16.17 2.71 13.80
CA GLY A 218 -16.78 3.04 15.11
C GLY A 218 -16.28 2.19 16.29
N THR A 219 -15.08 1.61 16.19
CA THR A 219 -14.53 0.66 17.18
C THR A 219 -13.66 1.34 18.24
N SER A 220 -14.21 1.89 19.32
CA SER A 220 -13.39 2.50 20.38
C SER A 220 -12.55 1.45 21.13
N PHE A 221 -11.30 1.81 21.45
CA PHE A 221 -10.40 0.98 22.25
C PHE A 221 -10.23 1.60 23.65
N PRO A 222 -9.99 0.77 24.68
CA PRO A 222 -9.86 1.28 26.04
C PRO A 222 -8.66 2.25 26.16
N PRO A 223 -8.75 3.29 27.01
CA PRO A 223 -7.67 4.26 27.17
C PRO A 223 -6.37 3.65 27.73
N SER A 224 -6.48 2.51 28.43
CA SER A 224 -5.33 1.73 28.89
C SER A 224 -4.62 0.92 27.78
N ALA A 225 -5.13 0.93 26.55
CA ALA A 225 -4.53 0.19 25.44
C ALA A 225 -3.17 0.78 25.02
N THR A 226 -2.22 -0.09 24.76
CA THR A 226 -0.90 0.25 24.24
C THR A 226 -0.81 0.01 22.73
N MET A 227 0.24 0.52 22.10
CA MET A 227 0.45 0.37 20.66
C MET A 227 0.80 -1.09 20.30
N CYS A 228 0.02 -1.69 19.40
CA CYS A 228 0.36 -2.99 18.83
C CYS A 228 1.47 -2.84 17.79
N HIS A 229 2.55 -3.61 17.90
CA HIS A 229 3.64 -3.60 16.92
C HIS A 229 3.25 -4.21 15.56
N LYS A 230 2.19 -5.01 15.48
CA LYS A 230 1.75 -5.65 14.23
C LYS A 230 0.92 -4.71 13.35
N CYS A 231 0.00 -3.94 13.95
CA CYS A 231 -0.93 -3.08 13.20
C CYS A 231 -0.80 -1.59 13.55
N SER A 232 0.16 -1.22 14.40
CA SER A 232 0.43 0.17 14.83
C SER A 232 -0.75 0.88 15.51
N THR A 233 -1.83 0.17 15.84
CA THR A 233 -3.01 0.70 16.53
C THR A 233 -2.86 0.62 18.04
N LYS A 234 -3.29 1.64 18.78
CA LYS A 234 -3.47 1.62 20.24
C LYS A 234 -4.66 0.74 20.63
N ALA A 235 -4.48 -0.57 20.50
CA ALA A 235 -5.52 -1.57 20.75
C ALA A 235 -4.99 -2.80 21.52
N LEU A 236 -3.75 -2.75 22.01
CA LEU A 236 -3.11 -3.85 22.73
C LEU A 236 -3.42 -3.76 24.23
N VAL A 237 -4.08 -4.79 24.76
CA VAL A 237 -4.45 -4.92 26.18
C VAL A 237 -3.85 -6.18 26.78
N ILE A 238 -3.69 -6.24 28.11
CA ILE A 238 -3.29 -7.47 28.81
C ILE A 238 -4.56 -8.22 29.20
N MET A 239 -4.70 -9.46 28.71
CA MET A 239 -5.77 -10.37 29.10
C MET A 239 -5.15 -11.73 29.44
N ASP A 240 -5.44 -12.24 30.63
CA ASP A 240 -4.96 -13.56 31.08
C ASP A 240 -3.44 -13.72 31.03
N GLY A 241 -2.69 -12.65 31.35
CA GLY A 241 -1.23 -12.64 31.29
C GLY A 241 -0.65 -12.55 29.87
N CYS A 242 -1.50 -12.47 28.83
CA CYS A 242 -1.07 -12.33 27.44
C CYS A 242 -1.37 -10.93 26.90
N GLN A 243 -0.46 -10.38 26.11
CA GLN A 243 -0.70 -9.17 25.33
C GLN A 243 -1.61 -9.53 24.16
N THR A 244 -2.82 -8.97 24.09
CA THR A 244 -3.81 -9.23 23.03
C THR A 244 -4.25 -7.94 22.36
N CYS A 245 -4.18 -7.88 21.04
CA CYS A 245 -4.60 -6.73 20.24
C CYS A 245 -6.06 -6.89 19.81
N LEU A 246 -6.91 -5.96 20.25
CA LEU A 246 -8.33 -5.92 19.92
C LEU A 246 -8.60 -5.43 18.48
N ASN A 247 -7.58 -4.97 17.76
CA ASN A 247 -7.72 -4.54 16.36
C ASN A 247 -7.39 -5.67 15.36
N CYS A 248 -6.22 -6.31 15.51
CA CYS A 248 -5.72 -7.28 14.52
C CYS A 248 -5.68 -8.73 15.02
N GLY A 249 -6.04 -8.98 16.28
CA GLY A 249 -6.04 -10.33 16.88
C GLY A 249 -4.65 -10.87 17.22
N TYR A 250 -3.60 -10.03 17.15
CA TYR A 250 -2.27 -10.40 17.63
C TYR A 250 -2.33 -10.80 19.11
N SER A 251 -1.71 -11.92 19.49
CA SER A 251 -1.54 -12.31 20.89
C SER A 251 -0.14 -12.85 21.16
N LYS A 252 0.44 -12.48 22.31
CA LYS A 252 1.70 -13.05 22.82
C LYS A 252 1.65 -13.16 24.34
N CYS A 253 1.88 -14.37 24.84
CA CYS A 253 2.01 -14.67 26.26
C CYS A 253 3.50 -14.63 26.65
N GLY A 254 3.79 -14.16 27.87
CA GLY A 254 5.12 -14.18 28.46
C GLY A 254 5.41 -15.47 29.19
#